data_AF-A0A9W8XVN4-F1
#
_entry.id   AF-A0A9W8XVN4-F1
#
_cell.length_a   1.000
_cell.length_b   1.000
_cell.length_c   1.000
_cell.angle_alpha   90.00
_cell.angle_beta   90.00
_cell.angle_gamma   90.00
#
_symmetry.space_group_name_H-M   'P 1'
#
loop_
_entity.id
_entity.type
_entity.pdbx_description
1 polymer ?
#
loop_
_entity_poly.entity_id
_entity_poly.type
_entity_poly.pdbx_seq_one_letter_code
_entity_poly.pdbx_strand_id
1 'polypeptide(L)'
;METLALALSNTNDSNMAAAPAEVSPFDYDPCLQKYKVTEREYLQQNPEFQAVCTGTVVFNEKGELLLVKRASSESAFPDFWEIPGGKVDEPDESLLHAAVRELKEETGLVAARIVRQTTHMTFEIPRTQGRIERWMKLVFEMEVKQLDIDLDPKEHDDYLFATEDEIVHERIGDIVLKYISPDNKRVKLDAFKRRRGVASL
;
A
#
# COMPACT_ATOMS: atom_id res chain seq x y z
N MET A 1 -57.97 55.10 -17.57
CA MET A 1 -56.71 55.42 -16.88
C MET A 1 -56.24 54.14 -16.24
N GLU A 2 -55.38 53.37 -16.93
CA GLU A 2 -53.91 53.52 -16.86
C GLU A 2 -53.38 52.98 -15.51
N THR A 3 -52.38 52.10 -15.36
CA THR A 3 -51.45 51.35 -16.23
C THR A 3 -50.67 50.37 -15.31
N LEU A 4 -50.13 49.27 -15.87
CA LEU A 4 -48.86 48.57 -15.50
C LEU A 4 -48.72 48.01 -14.05
N ALA A 5 -48.07 46.88 -13.71
CA ALA A 5 -46.97 46.08 -14.26
C ALA A 5 -46.93 44.77 -13.41
N LEU A 6 -46.14 43.72 -13.60
CA LEU A 6 -45.18 43.21 -14.58
C LEU A 6 -45.07 41.70 -14.20
N ALA A 7 -44.92 40.82 -15.18
CA ALA A 7 -44.55 39.42 -14.96
C ALA A 7 -43.11 39.31 -14.43
N LEU A 8 -42.81 38.34 -13.55
CA LEU A 8 -41.54 37.61 -13.56
C LEU A 8 -41.72 36.22 -12.92
N SER A 9 -41.68 35.21 -13.77
CA SER A 9 -41.33 33.83 -13.45
C SER A 9 -39.90 33.77 -12.90
N ASN A 10 -39.68 33.06 -11.80
CA ASN A 10 -38.35 32.57 -11.44
C ASN A 10 -38.47 31.09 -11.05
N THR A 11 -38.41 30.22 -12.05
CA THR A 11 -37.95 28.83 -11.87
C THR A 11 -36.44 28.90 -11.73
N ASN A 12 -35.95 28.91 -10.50
CA ASN A 12 -34.53 28.75 -10.22
C ASN A 12 -34.25 27.25 -10.07
N ASP A 13 -34.30 26.53 -11.19
CA ASP A 13 -33.65 25.23 -11.32
C ASP A 13 -32.15 25.49 -11.38
N SER A 14 -31.54 25.68 -10.21
CA SER A 14 -30.10 25.59 -10.06
C SER A 14 -29.72 24.13 -10.27
N ASN A 15 -29.46 23.80 -11.53
CA ASN A 15 -28.70 22.64 -11.96
C ASN A 15 -27.31 22.74 -11.30
N MET A 16 -27.20 22.23 -10.08
CA MET A 16 -25.91 21.88 -9.49
C MET A 16 -25.36 20.75 -10.35
N ALA A 17 -24.58 21.09 -11.37
CA ALA A 17 -23.67 20.15 -11.97
C ALA A 17 -22.85 19.57 -10.81
N ALA A 18 -23.07 18.28 -10.51
CA ALA A 18 -22.21 17.55 -9.61
C ALA A 18 -20.78 17.77 -10.11
N ALA A 19 -19.88 18.20 -9.22
CA ALA A 19 -18.46 18.19 -9.52
C ALA A 19 -18.12 16.80 -10.11
N PRO A 20 -17.33 16.71 -11.19
CA PRO A 20 -16.94 15.42 -11.72
C PRO A 20 -16.40 14.59 -10.56
N ALA A 21 -17.01 13.43 -10.32
CA ALA A 21 -16.54 12.51 -9.28
C ALA A 21 -15.04 12.34 -9.49
N GLU A 22 -14.23 12.76 -8.52
CA GLU A 22 -12.79 12.65 -8.60
C GLU A 22 -12.47 11.19 -8.92
N VAL A 23 -11.90 10.98 -10.11
CA VAL A 23 -11.56 9.63 -10.56
C VAL A 23 -10.42 9.18 -9.65
N SER A 24 -10.75 8.30 -8.70
CA SER A 24 -9.75 7.64 -7.83
C SER A 24 -8.56 7.21 -8.70
N PRO A 25 -7.32 7.57 -8.33
CA PRO A 25 -6.15 7.35 -9.20
C PRO A 25 -5.86 5.87 -9.47
N PHE A 26 -6.53 4.97 -8.74
CA PHE A 26 -6.49 3.53 -8.87
C PHE A 26 -7.87 2.91 -8.66
N ASP A 27 -8.04 1.72 -9.25
CA ASP A 27 -9.16 0.81 -8.98
C ASP A 27 -8.84 -0.09 -7.76
N TYR A 28 -9.85 -0.67 -7.12
CA TYR A 28 -9.65 -1.63 -6.03
C TYR A 28 -10.81 -2.61 -5.94
N ASP A 29 -10.56 -3.78 -5.35
CA ASP A 29 -11.61 -4.74 -5.09
C ASP A 29 -12.59 -4.24 -4.01
N PRO A 30 -13.91 -4.31 -4.22
CA PRO A 30 -14.91 -3.84 -3.24
C PRO A 30 -14.73 -4.42 -1.83
N CYS A 31 -14.13 -5.60 -1.67
CA CYS A 31 -13.84 -6.15 -0.34
C CYS A 31 -12.85 -5.30 0.47
N LEU A 32 -12.13 -4.38 -0.18
CA LEU A 32 -11.17 -3.46 0.43
C LEU A 32 -11.78 -2.11 0.82
N GLN A 33 -13.10 -1.90 0.62
CA GLN A 33 -13.77 -0.66 1.01
C GLN A 33 -13.53 -0.29 2.48
N LYS A 34 -13.41 -1.29 3.37
CA LYS A 34 -13.10 -1.09 4.79
C LYS A 34 -11.73 -0.45 5.07
N TYR A 35 -10.83 -0.39 4.09
CA TYR A 35 -9.51 0.25 4.18
C TYR A 35 -9.48 1.63 3.51
N LYS A 36 -10.60 2.10 2.91
CA LYS A 36 -10.80 3.49 2.47
C LYS A 36 -11.18 4.37 3.67
N VAL A 37 -10.29 4.39 4.67
CA VAL A 37 -10.39 5.21 5.89
C VAL A 37 -9.03 5.83 6.18
N THR A 38 -9.00 6.95 6.87
CA THR A 38 -7.76 7.62 7.32
C THR A 38 -7.02 6.79 8.39
N GLU A 39 -5.74 7.10 8.63
CA GLU A 39 -5.00 6.48 9.76
C GLU A 39 -5.74 6.73 11.08
N ARG A 40 -6.21 7.97 11.29
CA ARG A 40 -6.93 8.38 12.50
C ARG A 40 -8.17 7.53 12.75
N GLU A 41 -9.01 7.36 11.74
CA GLU A 41 -10.25 6.56 11.87
C GLU A 41 -9.93 5.09 12.14
N TYR A 42 -8.88 4.55 11.51
CA TYR A 42 -8.43 3.18 11.76
C TYR A 42 -7.94 3.01 13.21
N LEU A 43 -7.09 3.91 13.69
CA LEU A 43 -6.54 3.85 15.06
C LEU A 43 -7.61 4.08 16.14
N GLN A 44 -8.64 4.87 15.86
CA GLN A 44 -9.80 5.00 16.76
C GLN A 44 -10.55 3.67 16.97
N GLN A 45 -10.57 2.82 15.95
CA GLN A 45 -11.20 1.49 16.00
C GLN A 45 -10.25 0.41 16.53
N ASN A 46 -8.94 0.67 16.51
CA ASN A 46 -7.90 -0.27 16.92
C ASN A 46 -6.91 0.43 17.89
N PRO A 47 -7.37 0.80 19.10
CA PRO A 47 -6.63 1.66 20.03
C PRO A 47 -5.36 1.01 20.61
N GLU A 48 -5.16 -0.29 20.41
CA GLU A 48 -3.93 -0.99 20.79
C GLU A 48 -2.72 -0.58 19.93
N PHE A 49 -2.94 -0.01 18.73
CA PHE A 49 -1.89 0.44 17.83
C PHE A 49 -1.65 1.94 17.95
N GLN A 50 -0.41 2.36 17.71
CA GLN A 50 -0.03 3.78 17.72
C GLN A 50 0.28 4.32 16.32
N ALA A 51 0.45 3.43 15.34
CA ALA A 51 0.66 3.79 13.94
C ALA A 51 0.23 2.64 13.03
N VAL A 52 -0.11 3.01 11.79
CA VAL A 52 -0.36 2.07 10.70
C VAL A 52 0.71 2.24 9.63
N CYS A 53 1.22 1.13 9.14
CA CYS A 53 2.04 1.04 7.95
C CYS A 53 1.29 0.24 6.88
N THR A 54 1.71 0.44 5.65
CA THR A 54 1.25 -0.38 4.53
C THR A 54 2.41 -1.14 3.92
N GLY A 55 2.09 -2.20 3.19
CA GLY A 55 3.04 -2.94 2.39
C GLY A 55 2.36 -3.38 1.11
N THR A 56 3.12 -3.46 0.04
CA THR A 56 2.58 -3.80 -1.28
C THR A 56 3.30 -5.00 -1.85
N VAL A 57 2.54 -6.02 -2.25
CA VAL A 57 3.07 -7.15 -3.01
C VAL A 57 2.68 -7.01 -4.47
N VAL A 58 3.70 -6.97 -5.34
CA VAL A 58 3.54 -6.93 -6.79
C VAL A 58 4.19 -8.17 -7.36
N PHE A 59 3.47 -8.89 -8.19
CA PHE A 59 4.02 -10.02 -8.91
C PHE A 59 4.17 -9.70 -10.39
N ASN A 60 5.23 -10.21 -11.00
CA ASN A 60 5.36 -10.16 -12.45
C ASN A 60 4.52 -11.26 -13.15
N GLU A 61 4.55 -11.27 -14.47
CA GLU A 61 3.82 -12.23 -15.32
C GLU A 61 4.25 -13.69 -15.08
N LYS A 62 5.49 -13.91 -14.62
CA LYS A 62 6.00 -15.25 -14.25
C LYS A 62 5.55 -15.71 -12.87
N GLY A 63 4.85 -14.84 -12.12
CA GLY A 63 4.41 -15.12 -10.76
C GLY A 63 5.51 -14.93 -9.72
N GLU A 64 6.60 -14.25 -10.06
CA GLU A 64 7.69 -13.92 -9.13
C GLU A 64 7.36 -12.61 -8.40
N LEU A 65 7.67 -12.54 -7.10
CA LEU A 65 7.36 -11.41 -6.21
C LEU A 65 8.48 -10.37 -6.26
N LEU A 66 8.12 -9.10 -6.47
CA LEU A 66 9.05 -7.98 -6.34
C LEU A 66 9.54 -7.85 -4.89
N LEU A 67 10.86 -7.82 -4.72
CA LEU A 67 11.54 -7.42 -3.50
C LEU A 67 12.45 -6.24 -3.79
N VAL A 68 12.52 -5.31 -2.85
CA VAL A 68 13.46 -4.18 -2.84
C VAL A 68 14.47 -4.37 -1.71
N LYS A 69 15.71 -3.96 -1.95
CA LYS A 69 16.80 -4.04 -0.99
C LYS A 69 16.98 -2.68 -0.33
N ARG A 70 16.81 -2.61 0.98
CA ARG A 70 17.06 -1.41 1.80
C ARG A 70 18.45 -0.86 1.53
N ALA A 71 18.54 0.45 1.32
CA ALA A 71 19.78 1.12 1.01
C ALA A 71 20.84 0.88 2.09
N SER A 72 22.09 0.79 1.68
CA SER A 72 23.24 0.56 2.57
C SER A 72 23.43 1.73 3.55
N SER A 73 22.89 2.91 3.21
CA SER A 73 22.87 4.11 4.05
C SER A 73 21.79 4.10 5.13
N GLU A 74 20.85 3.16 5.10
CA GLU A 74 19.78 3.09 6.08
C GLU A 74 20.31 2.80 7.48
N SER A 75 19.84 3.57 8.46
CA SER A 75 20.27 3.42 9.87
C SER A 75 19.79 2.12 10.50
N ALA A 76 18.68 1.56 9.99
CA ALA A 76 18.07 0.33 10.48
C ALA A 76 17.98 -0.70 9.36
N PHE A 77 18.51 -1.90 9.63
CA PHE A 77 18.49 -3.05 8.72
C PHE A 77 18.99 -2.74 7.29
N PRO A 78 20.17 -2.10 7.13
CA PRO A 78 20.74 -1.87 5.80
C PRO A 78 20.98 -3.22 5.11
N ASP A 79 20.83 -3.25 3.79
CA ASP A 79 20.99 -4.44 2.93
C ASP A 79 19.94 -5.55 3.08
N PHE A 80 18.84 -5.30 3.80
CA PHE A 80 17.78 -6.29 3.99
C PHE A 80 16.74 -6.19 2.87
N TRP A 81 16.13 -7.33 2.53
CA TRP A 81 15.13 -7.43 1.47
C TRP A 81 13.71 -7.31 2.02
N GLU A 82 12.91 -6.47 1.40
CA GLU A 82 11.53 -6.23 1.80
C GLU A 82 10.59 -6.08 0.63
N ILE A 83 9.30 -6.01 0.96
CA ILE A 83 8.28 -5.56 0.02
C ILE A 83 8.18 -4.03 0.17
N PRO A 84 7.84 -3.29 -0.91
CA PRO A 84 7.65 -1.86 -0.80
C PRO A 84 6.61 -1.49 0.26
N GLY A 85 6.81 -0.35 0.93
CA GLY A 85 5.78 0.25 1.78
C GLY A 85 6.29 0.82 3.10
N GLY A 86 5.93 2.07 3.36
CA GLY A 86 6.15 2.77 4.62
C GLY A 86 4.91 3.01 5.49
N LYS A 87 4.98 4.10 6.27
CA LYS A 87 3.97 4.52 7.24
C LYS A 87 2.83 5.25 6.53
N VAL A 88 1.61 5.14 7.05
CA VAL A 88 0.51 6.01 6.64
C VAL A 88 0.75 7.39 7.27
N ASP A 89 0.77 8.44 6.46
CA ASP A 89 1.02 9.81 6.91
C ASP A 89 0.09 10.80 6.19
N GLU A 90 -0.21 11.92 6.84
CA GLU A 90 -0.95 13.01 6.19
C GLU A 90 -0.10 13.56 5.02
N PRO A 91 -0.67 13.77 3.82
CA PRO A 91 -2.10 13.90 3.50
C PRO A 91 -2.75 12.64 2.89
N ASP A 92 -2.35 11.42 3.28
CA ASP A 92 -2.96 10.18 2.79
C ASP A 92 -4.47 10.14 3.09
N GLU A 93 -5.29 10.27 2.04
CA GLU A 93 -6.76 10.23 2.16
C GLU A 93 -7.28 8.89 2.69
N SER A 94 -6.51 7.80 2.53
CA SER A 94 -6.83 6.51 3.13
C SER A 94 -5.63 5.59 3.26
N LEU A 95 -5.77 4.49 4.00
CA LEU A 95 -4.75 3.43 4.06
C LEU A 95 -4.42 2.87 2.66
N LEU A 96 -5.41 2.80 1.75
CA LEU A 96 -5.15 2.38 0.37
C LEU A 96 -4.37 3.44 -0.43
N HIS A 97 -4.58 4.73 -0.15
CA HIS A 97 -3.81 5.81 -0.78
C HIS A 97 -2.36 5.78 -0.33
N ALA A 98 -2.10 5.54 0.95
CA ALA A 98 -0.75 5.35 1.47
C ALA A 98 -0.02 4.21 0.76
N ALA A 99 -0.66 3.04 0.63
CA ALA A 99 -0.04 1.90 -0.05
C ALA A 99 0.32 2.19 -1.52
N VAL A 100 -0.49 2.98 -2.21
CA VAL A 100 -0.25 3.38 -3.61
C VAL A 100 0.82 4.47 -3.71
N ARG A 101 0.83 5.44 -2.79
CA ARG A 101 1.87 6.47 -2.68
C ARG A 101 3.24 5.82 -2.48
N GLU A 102 3.36 4.99 -1.45
CA GLU A 102 4.60 4.31 -1.08
C GLU A 102 5.12 3.43 -2.23
N LEU A 103 4.25 2.65 -2.88
CA LEU A 103 4.63 1.88 -4.08
C LEU A 103 5.27 2.79 -5.14
N LYS A 104 4.67 3.96 -5.39
CA LYS A 104 5.16 4.88 -6.41
C LYS A 104 6.44 5.58 -6.00
N GLU A 105 6.56 6.01 -4.75
CA GLU A 105 7.74 6.70 -4.22
C GLU A 105 8.97 5.79 -4.21
N GLU A 106 8.83 4.56 -3.72
CA GLU A 106 9.97 3.65 -3.55
C GLU A 106 10.37 2.92 -4.85
N THR A 107 9.45 2.75 -5.80
CA THR A 107 9.69 1.90 -7.00
C THR A 107 9.33 2.52 -8.34
N GLY A 108 8.75 3.72 -8.36
CA GLY A 108 8.24 4.37 -9.57
C GLY A 108 6.97 3.73 -10.15
N LEU A 109 6.53 2.58 -9.62
CA LEU A 109 5.41 1.82 -10.16
C LEU A 109 4.07 2.52 -9.92
N VAL A 110 3.22 2.50 -10.94
CA VAL A 110 1.86 3.06 -10.88
C VAL A 110 0.85 1.94 -10.72
N ALA A 111 0.14 1.93 -9.59
CA ALA A 111 -0.96 1.00 -9.34
C ALA A 111 -2.04 1.13 -10.43
N ALA A 112 -2.46 -0.01 -10.97
CA ALA A 112 -3.65 -0.14 -11.80
C ALA A 112 -4.85 -0.52 -10.93
N ARG A 113 -4.68 -1.56 -10.09
CA ARG A 113 -5.74 -2.08 -9.22
C ARG A 113 -5.17 -2.67 -7.94
N ILE A 114 -5.82 -2.40 -6.80
CA ILE A 114 -5.56 -3.10 -5.54
C ILE A 114 -6.47 -4.32 -5.46
N VAL A 115 -5.88 -5.51 -5.52
CA VAL A 115 -6.60 -6.78 -5.73
C VAL A 115 -7.20 -7.32 -4.44
N ARG A 116 -6.41 -7.33 -3.35
CA ARG A 116 -6.83 -7.89 -2.05
C ARG A 116 -5.87 -7.49 -0.94
N GLN A 117 -6.30 -7.66 0.31
CA GLN A 117 -5.42 -7.72 1.46
C GLN A 117 -4.88 -9.15 1.58
N THR A 118 -3.55 -9.31 1.61
CA THR A 118 -2.91 -10.63 1.66
C THR A 118 -2.70 -11.10 3.08
N THR A 119 -2.14 -10.22 3.91
CA THR A 119 -1.83 -10.51 5.32
C THR A 119 -1.69 -9.21 6.11
N HIS A 120 -1.42 -9.33 7.39
CA HIS A 120 -1.03 -8.23 8.24
C HIS A 120 0.04 -8.72 9.23
N MET A 121 0.85 -7.80 9.74
CA MET A 121 1.78 -8.10 10.82
C MET A 121 1.81 -6.96 11.83
N THR A 122 2.19 -7.27 13.06
CA THR A 122 2.44 -6.25 14.09
C THR A 122 3.91 -6.28 14.47
N PHE A 123 4.47 -5.11 14.74
CA PHE A 123 5.81 -5.00 15.29
C PHE A 123 5.87 -3.94 16.38
N GLU A 124 6.85 -4.07 17.26
CA GLU A 124 7.04 -3.19 18.39
C GLU A 124 8.19 -2.23 18.12
N ILE A 125 7.96 -0.94 18.35
CA ILE A 125 8.97 0.10 18.24
C ILE A 125 9.33 0.60 19.64
N PRO A 126 10.55 0.33 20.12
CA PRO A 126 11.03 0.89 21.37
C PRO A 126 11.13 2.42 21.27
N ARG A 127 10.60 3.11 22.27
CA ARG A 127 10.66 4.56 22.42
C ARG A 127 11.45 4.93 23.66
N THR A 128 11.80 6.21 23.74
CA THR A 128 12.47 6.79 24.92
C THR A 128 11.67 6.49 26.19
N GLN A 129 12.38 6.35 27.32
CA GLN A 129 11.79 6.08 28.64
C GLN A 129 11.10 4.71 28.77
N GLY A 130 11.47 3.73 27.94
CA GLY A 130 10.98 2.35 28.05
C GLY A 130 9.53 2.16 27.56
N ARG A 131 8.94 3.18 26.93
CA ARG A 131 7.66 3.04 26.24
C ARG A 131 7.86 2.16 25.00
N ILE A 132 6.92 1.26 24.74
CA ILE A 132 6.87 0.47 23.50
C ILE A 132 5.63 0.91 22.75
N GLU A 133 5.79 1.21 21.47
CA GLU A 133 4.66 1.38 20.56
C GLU A 133 4.42 0.10 19.77
N ARG A 134 3.16 -0.27 19.61
CA ARG A 134 2.74 -1.36 18.74
C ARG A 134 2.23 -0.79 17.43
N TRP A 135 2.82 -1.24 16.33
CA TRP A 135 2.50 -0.76 14.99
C TRP A 135 1.82 -1.88 14.20
N MET A 136 0.83 -1.53 13.38
CA MET A 136 0.11 -2.45 12.49
C MET A 136 0.60 -2.24 11.06
N LYS A 137 1.03 -3.29 10.35
CA LYS A 137 1.31 -3.25 8.91
C LYS A 137 0.29 -4.08 8.14
N LEU A 138 -0.49 -3.41 7.29
CA LEU A 138 -1.46 -4.03 6.38
C LEU A 138 -0.80 -4.25 5.01
N VAL A 139 -0.93 -5.46 4.45
CA VAL A 139 -0.28 -5.81 3.19
C VAL A 139 -1.30 -6.05 2.09
N PHE A 140 -1.12 -5.38 0.95
CA PHE A 140 -2.03 -5.42 -0.19
C PHE A 140 -1.34 -5.94 -1.44
N GLU A 141 -2.05 -6.78 -2.20
CA GLU A 141 -1.62 -7.21 -3.54
C GLU A 141 -2.11 -6.20 -4.57
N MET A 142 -1.21 -5.80 -5.48
CA MET A 142 -1.52 -4.83 -6.52
C MET A 142 -1.13 -5.31 -7.90
N GLU A 143 -1.99 -5.00 -8.87
CA GLU A 143 -1.65 -4.97 -10.28
C GLU A 143 -1.13 -3.57 -10.62
N VAL A 144 -0.07 -3.50 -11.42
CA VAL A 144 0.56 -2.25 -11.84
C VAL A 144 0.43 -2.06 -13.34
N LYS A 145 0.45 -0.81 -13.81
CA LYS A 145 0.26 -0.48 -15.23
C LYS A 145 1.39 -1.01 -16.11
N GLN A 146 2.61 -0.98 -15.59
CA GLN A 146 3.84 -1.47 -16.21
C GLN A 146 4.86 -1.79 -15.13
N LEU A 147 5.84 -2.65 -15.43
CA LEU A 147 6.91 -3.06 -14.50
C LEU A 147 8.24 -2.40 -14.85
N ASP A 148 8.22 -1.07 -14.94
CA ASP A 148 9.42 -0.25 -15.11
C ASP A 148 9.84 0.27 -13.74
N ILE A 149 10.77 -0.42 -13.08
CA ILE A 149 11.22 -0.10 -11.72
C ILE A 149 12.20 1.08 -11.77
N ASP A 150 11.90 2.12 -11.00
CA ASP A 150 12.76 3.28 -10.73
C ASP A 150 12.82 3.48 -9.22
N LEU A 151 13.88 2.98 -8.58
CA LEU A 151 14.00 3.00 -7.12
C LEU A 151 14.33 4.40 -6.61
N ASP A 152 13.80 4.78 -5.45
CA ASP A 152 14.35 5.93 -4.71
C ASP A 152 15.73 5.52 -4.14
N PRO A 153 16.85 6.09 -4.64
CA PRO A 153 18.19 5.71 -4.21
C PRO A 153 18.50 6.12 -2.76
N LYS A 154 17.63 6.89 -2.09
CA LYS A 154 17.76 7.16 -0.66
C LYS A 154 17.32 5.98 0.18
N GLU A 155 16.35 5.22 -0.30
CA GLU A 155 15.67 4.18 0.48
C GLU A 155 16.05 2.77 0.02
N HIS A 156 16.32 2.57 -1.27
CA HIS A 156 16.61 1.25 -1.84
C HIS A 156 17.75 1.27 -2.86
N ASP A 157 18.65 0.29 -2.74
CA ASP A 157 19.83 0.15 -3.61
C ASP A 157 19.62 -0.82 -4.78
N ASP A 158 18.69 -1.76 -4.65
CA ASP A 158 18.54 -2.87 -5.59
C ASP A 158 17.12 -3.46 -5.55
N TYR A 159 16.75 -4.20 -6.58
CA TYR A 159 15.49 -4.95 -6.64
C TYR A 159 15.67 -6.29 -7.34
N LEU A 160 14.79 -7.24 -7.03
CA LEU A 160 14.70 -8.50 -7.75
C LEU A 160 13.29 -9.06 -7.73
N PHE A 161 13.06 -10.06 -8.58
CA PHE A 161 11.84 -10.86 -8.57
C PHE A 161 12.17 -12.25 -8.04
N ALA A 162 11.48 -12.66 -6.98
CA ALA A 162 11.74 -13.92 -6.27
C ALA A 162 10.57 -14.90 -6.45
N THR A 163 10.88 -16.16 -6.73
CA THR A 163 9.92 -17.26 -6.65
C THR A 163 9.63 -17.63 -5.18
N GLU A 164 8.55 -18.37 -4.94
CA GLU A 164 8.26 -18.88 -3.58
C GLU A 164 9.38 -19.78 -3.06
N ASP A 165 9.95 -20.62 -3.92
CA ASP A 165 11.02 -21.55 -3.54
C ASP A 165 12.29 -20.81 -3.11
N GLU A 166 12.66 -19.76 -3.83
CA GLU A 166 13.79 -18.89 -3.48
C GLU A 166 13.55 -18.14 -2.15
N ILE A 167 12.31 -17.73 -1.86
CA ILE A 167 11.97 -17.15 -0.56
C ILE A 167 12.04 -18.21 0.54
N VAL A 168 11.56 -19.43 0.31
CA VAL A 168 11.66 -20.54 1.28
C VAL A 168 13.13 -20.80 1.64
N HIS A 169 13.99 -20.88 0.63
CA HIS A 169 15.43 -21.15 0.75
C HIS A 169 16.29 -19.91 1.04
N GLU A 170 15.69 -18.72 1.09
CA GLU A 170 16.34 -17.43 1.36
C GLU A 170 17.51 -17.13 0.40
N ARG A 171 17.38 -17.54 -0.87
CA ARG A 171 18.47 -17.50 -1.82
C ARG A 171 18.00 -17.42 -3.27
N ILE A 172 18.66 -16.57 -4.05
CA ILE A 172 18.49 -16.43 -5.50
C ILE A 172 19.88 -16.49 -6.14
N GLY A 173 20.22 -17.63 -6.74
CA GLY A 173 21.60 -17.91 -7.16
C GLY A 173 22.59 -17.74 -6.00
N ASP A 174 23.49 -16.77 -6.11
CA ASP A 174 24.48 -16.45 -5.07
C ASP A 174 24.00 -15.39 -4.06
N ILE A 175 22.85 -14.77 -4.29
CA ILE A 175 22.28 -13.74 -3.41
C ILE A 175 21.58 -14.41 -2.23
N VAL A 176 21.92 -13.98 -1.01
CA VAL A 176 21.21 -14.39 0.22
C VAL A 176 20.17 -13.33 0.58
N LEU A 177 18.92 -13.76 0.76
CA LEU A 177 17.79 -12.91 1.12
C LEU A 177 17.73 -12.74 2.65
N LYS A 178 18.35 -11.67 3.16
CA LYS A 178 18.25 -11.29 4.57
C LYS A 178 16.93 -10.57 4.86
N TYR A 179 16.20 -11.00 5.88
CA TYR A 179 14.93 -10.41 6.30
C TYR A 179 14.99 -9.86 7.72
N ILE A 180 14.20 -8.82 7.99
CA ILE A 180 14.22 -8.11 9.28
C ILE A 180 13.83 -9.06 10.43
N SER A 181 12.90 -9.97 10.13
CA SER A 181 12.42 -10.98 11.06
C SER A 181 11.79 -12.17 10.31
N PRO A 182 11.57 -13.31 10.99
CA PRO A 182 10.81 -14.42 10.42
C PRO A 182 9.39 -14.01 9.99
N ASP A 183 8.76 -13.08 10.70
CA ASP A 183 7.44 -12.54 10.36
C ASP A 183 7.49 -11.72 9.07
N ASN A 184 8.54 -10.92 8.90
CA ASN A 184 8.78 -10.18 7.66
C ASN A 184 9.01 -11.12 6.47
N LYS A 185 9.65 -12.30 6.65
CA LYS A 185 9.70 -13.36 5.62
C LYS A 185 8.31 -13.94 5.35
N ARG A 186 7.56 -14.28 6.41
CA ARG A 186 6.23 -14.90 6.32
C ARG A 186 5.26 -14.07 5.49
N VAL A 187 5.33 -12.74 5.54
CA VAL A 187 4.52 -11.85 4.69
C VAL A 187 4.60 -12.23 3.20
N LYS A 188 5.79 -12.58 2.70
CA LYS A 188 5.97 -12.95 1.30
C LYS A 188 5.36 -14.32 1.00
N LEU A 189 5.57 -15.30 1.89
CA LEU A 189 4.99 -16.64 1.75
C LEU A 189 3.45 -16.61 1.81
N ASP A 190 2.88 -15.75 2.65
CA ASP A 190 1.44 -15.54 2.73
C ASP A 190 0.89 -14.95 1.43
N ALA A 191 1.63 -14.06 0.75
CA ALA A 191 1.24 -13.54 -0.55
C ALA A 191 1.14 -14.66 -1.61
N PHE A 192 2.14 -15.55 -1.69
CA PHE A 192 2.12 -16.72 -2.57
C PHE A 192 0.95 -17.66 -2.25
N LYS A 193 0.76 -17.97 -0.96
CA LYS A 193 -0.35 -18.80 -0.50
C LYS A 193 -1.71 -18.20 -0.87
N ARG A 194 -1.87 -16.88 -0.71
CA ARG A 194 -3.12 -16.19 -1.05
C ARG A 194 -3.41 -16.25 -2.54
N ARG A 195 -2.38 -16.11 -3.39
CA ARG A 195 -2.51 -16.24 -4.84
C ARG A 195 -2.94 -17.64 -5.28
N ARG A 196 -2.39 -18.70 -4.67
CA ARG A 196 -2.83 -20.09 -4.95
C ARG A 196 -4.28 -20.35 -4.56
N GLY A 197 -4.73 -19.77 -3.43
CA GLY A 197 -6.11 -19.90 -2.95
C GLY A 197 -7.17 -19.33 -3.89
N VAL A 198 -6.78 -18.54 -4.89
CA VAL A 198 -7.67 -18.00 -5.94
C VAL A 198 -7.65 -18.85 -7.21
N ALA A 199 -6.55 -19.56 -7.50
CA ALA A 199 -6.43 -20.43 -8.68
C ALA A 199 -7.18 -21.77 -8.56
N SER A 200 -8.05 -21.94 -7.55
CA SER A 200 -8.80 -23.17 -7.27
C SER A 200 -10.33 -23.02 -7.42
N LEU A 201 -10.82 -22.03 -8.17
CA LEU A 201 -12.24 -21.86 -8.50
C LEU A 201 -12.46 -21.81 -10.01
#